data_AF-E1QUZ5-F1
#
_entry.id   AF-E1QUZ5-F1
#
_cell.length_a   1.000
_cell.length_b   1.000
_cell.length_c   1.000
_cell.angle_alpha   90.00
_cell.angle_beta   90.00
_cell.angle_gamma   90.00
#
_symmetry.space_group_name_H-M   'P 1'
#
loop_
_entity.id
_entity.type
_entity.pdbx_description
1 polymer ?
#
loop_
_entity_poly.entity_id
_entity_poly.type
_entity_poly.pdbx_seq_one_letter_code
_entity_poly.pdbx_strand_id
1 'polypeptide(L)'
;MAFLNEEELESKIKELSSEILRIRNEIESREKEREGLRNELNKVREEISSVINQLNSKRAELKGVKDEIAKLRKSRDDIVSTLKQLKDKRLELLKRIKELIDRVRKYRELLKMVNDLIGGKPVDKDKLKELIDKLEFEHEISPTDPEKEWEFFRTIQQLEKELNAAEVLSRIKEYISRDSQEIEKMRKERMELGQQMRDLYNNVLANIKSQIQELKKKRESIVNEIIQLKSKRDSLKARRDELKKAILSKSAEIKDLRTRLRELNEELNKYQLLLAAARKSKSLAIKKQEEARIKEELRRRAEEGLQKLMKGERVSLNDLLGLEYDEENEK
;
A
#
# COMPACT_ATOMS: atom_id res chain seq x y z
N MET A 1 80.82 5.80 -31.11
CA MET A 1 79.46 5.42 -30.70
C MET A 1 78.59 6.65 -30.85
N ALA A 2 77.47 6.55 -31.55
CA ALA A 2 76.59 7.67 -31.84
C ALA A 2 76.27 8.43 -30.54
N PHE A 3 76.58 9.72 -30.52
CA PHE A 3 76.12 10.62 -29.48
C PHE A 3 74.60 10.51 -29.48
N LEU A 4 74.01 9.95 -28.42
CA LEU A 4 72.58 10.14 -28.18
C LEU A 4 72.38 11.65 -28.08
N ASN A 5 71.63 12.24 -29.02
CA ASN A 5 71.35 13.67 -29.02
C ASN A 5 70.56 14.01 -27.75
N GLU A 6 71.21 14.70 -26.82
CA GLU A 6 70.61 15.12 -25.55
C GLU A 6 69.34 15.95 -25.81
N GLU A 7 69.34 16.77 -26.87
CA GLU A 7 68.20 17.59 -27.30
C GLU A 7 67.00 16.74 -27.73
N GLU A 8 67.23 15.62 -28.43
CA GLU A 8 66.16 14.70 -28.83
C GLU A 8 65.54 14.00 -27.62
N LEU A 9 66.37 13.56 -26.66
CA LEU A 9 65.88 12.97 -25.41
C LEU A 9 65.10 13.98 -24.56
N GLU A 10 65.58 15.22 -24.47
CA GLU A 10 64.89 16.30 -23.76
C GLU A 10 63.56 16.67 -24.41
N SER A 11 63.50 16.71 -25.75
CA SER A 11 62.25 16.94 -26.48
C SER A 11 61.22 15.84 -26.22
N LYS A 12 61.65 14.56 -26.29
CA LYS A 12 60.80 13.39 -26.01
C LYS A 12 60.25 13.41 -24.57
N ILE A 13 61.09 13.78 -23.60
CA ILE A 13 60.68 13.90 -22.19
C ILE A 13 59.65 15.02 -22.02
N LYS A 14 59.81 16.17 -22.70
CA LYS A 14 58.83 17.26 -22.67
C LYS A 14 57.50 16.85 -23.28
N GLU A 15 57.52 16.15 -24.42
CA GLU A 15 56.32 15.61 -25.07
C GLU A 15 55.58 14.64 -24.15
N LEU A 16 56.27 13.62 -23.63
CA LEU A 16 55.69 12.63 -22.70
C LEU A 16 55.16 13.30 -21.42
N SER A 17 55.88 14.28 -20.88
CA SER A 17 55.42 15.05 -19.71
C SER A 17 54.11 15.78 -19.99
N SER A 18 53.99 16.37 -21.19
CA SER A 18 52.78 17.07 -21.61
C SER A 18 51.60 16.11 -21.81
N GLU A 19 51.84 14.92 -22.36
CA GLU A 19 50.82 13.89 -22.55
C GLU A 19 50.34 13.32 -21.22
N ILE A 20 51.25 13.08 -20.27
CA ILE A 20 50.92 12.68 -18.90
C ILE A 20 50.04 13.73 -18.22
N LEU A 21 50.36 15.02 -18.35
CA LEU A 21 49.54 16.10 -17.80
C LEU A 21 48.13 16.11 -18.41
N ARG A 22 48.01 15.91 -19.73
CA ARG A 22 46.71 15.81 -20.40
C ARG A 22 45.88 14.65 -19.87
N ILE A 23 46.46 13.45 -19.79
CA ILE A 23 45.76 12.26 -19.29
C ILE A 23 45.37 12.42 -17.81
N ARG A 24 46.21 13.07 -16.98
CA ARG A 24 45.83 13.40 -15.59
C ARG A 24 44.59 14.27 -15.53
N ASN A 25 44.52 15.31 -16.35
CA ASN A 25 43.37 16.20 -16.41
C ASN A 25 42.12 15.48 -16.91
N GLU A 26 42.25 14.58 -17.90
CA GLU A 26 41.15 13.74 -18.38
C GLU A 26 40.64 12.79 -17.29
N ILE A 27 41.53 12.14 -16.54
CA ILE A 27 41.15 11.29 -15.39
C ILE A 27 40.36 12.11 -14.37
N GLU A 28 40.85 13.29 -13.99
CA GLU A 28 40.16 14.14 -13.01
C GLU A 28 38.77 14.58 -13.50
N SER A 29 38.65 14.95 -14.78
CA SER A 29 37.37 15.30 -15.40
C SER A 29 36.38 14.12 -15.37
N ARG A 30 36.83 12.93 -15.77
CA ARG A 30 36.00 11.70 -15.75
C ARG A 30 35.63 11.27 -14.34
N GLU A 31 36.51 11.48 -13.36
CA GLU A 31 36.21 11.23 -11.96
C GLU A 31 35.10 12.12 -11.43
N LYS A 32 35.12 13.42 -11.78
CA LYS A 32 34.05 14.37 -11.45
C LYS A 32 32.72 13.97 -12.11
N GLU A 33 32.73 13.58 -13.39
CA GLU A 33 31.53 13.06 -14.09
C GLU A 33 30.98 11.82 -13.36
N ARG A 34 31.84 10.86 -13.00
CA ARG A 34 31.44 9.64 -12.30
C ARG A 34 30.85 9.94 -10.92
N GLU A 35 31.42 10.91 -10.19
CA GLU A 35 30.91 11.34 -8.90
C GLU A 35 29.54 12.03 -9.02
N GLY A 36 29.36 12.88 -10.03
CA GLY A 36 28.05 13.45 -10.38
C GLY A 36 26.98 12.37 -10.60
N LEU A 37 27.30 11.36 -11.42
CA LEU A 37 26.39 10.23 -11.66
C LEU A 37 26.10 9.41 -10.39
N ARG A 38 27.07 9.26 -9.48
CA ARG A 38 26.85 8.59 -8.18
C ARG A 38 25.88 9.38 -7.30
N ASN A 39 26.01 10.71 -7.29
CA ASN A 39 25.11 11.58 -6.55
C ASN A 39 23.68 11.52 -7.11
N GLU A 40 23.51 11.52 -8.43
CA GLU A 40 22.21 11.28 -9.06
C GLU A 40 21.64 9.90 -8.73
N LEU A 41 22.47 8.86 -8.75
CA LEU A 41 22.05 7.51 -8.38
C LEU A 41 21.53 7.44 -6.95
N ASN A 42 22.17 8.15 -6.02
CA ASN A 42 21.72 8.22 -4.62
C ASN A 42 20.37 8.92 -4.51
N LYS A 43 20.18 10.08 -5.18
CA LYS A 43 18.88 10.77 -5.24
C LYS A 43 17.77 9.88 -5.79
N VAL A 44 18.03 9.17 -6.88
CA VAL A 44 17.05 8.22 -7.46
C VAL A 44 16.73 7.09 -6.49
N ARG A 45 17.70 6.59 -5.70
CA ARG A 45 17.44 5.56 -4.67
C ARG A 45 16.55 6.09 -3.55
N GLU A 46 16.76 7.32 -3.10
CA GLU A 46 15.93 7.99 -2.10
C GLU A 46 14.50 8.17 -2.63
N GLU A 47 14.33 8.63 -3.86
CA GLU A 47 13.02 8.75 -4.52
C GLU A 47 12.31 7.40 -4.63
N ILE A 48 13.01 6.33 -5.04
CA ILE A 48 12.45 4.97 -5.08
C ILE A 48 11.96 4.56 -3.69
N SER A 49 12.74 4.84 -2.65
CA SER A 49 12.41 4.47 -1.27
C SER A 49 11.18 5.22 -0.78
N SER A 50 11.09 6.52 -1.08
CA SER A 50 9.92 7.36 -0.81
C SER A 50 8.67 6.83 -1.53
N VAL A 51 8.77 6.51 -2.82
CA VAL A 51 7.64 5.95 -3.59
C VAL A 51 7.21 4.58 -3.04
N ILE A 52 8.14 3.74 -2.60
CA ILE A 52 7.81 2.46 -1.96
C ILE A 52 7.03 2.68 -0.66
N ASN A 53 7.44 3.65 0.17
CA ASN A 53 6.74 3.99 1.41
C ASN A 53 5.33 4.51 1.14
N GLN A 54 5.17 5.42 0.17
CA GLN A 54 3.85 5.90 -0.27
C GLN A 54 2.97 4.73 -0.76
N LEU A 55 3.54 3.81 -1.53
CA LEU A 55 2.82 2.67 -2.07
C LEU A 55 2.37 1.70 -0.96
N ASN A 56 3.19 1.50 0.08
CA ASN A 56 2.81 0.70 1.25
C ASN A 56 1.70 1.37 2.06
N SER A 57 1.78 2.68 2.28
CA SER A 57 0.72 3.47 2.93
C SER A 57 -0.61 3.36 2.16
N LYS A 58 -0.59 3.58 0.84
CA LYS A 58 -1.79 3.44 -0.01
C LYS A 58 -2.37 2.03 -0.04
N ARG A 59 -1.53 1.00 0.04
CA ARG A 59 -1.99 -0.39 0.18
C ARG A 59 -2.68 -0.64 1.53
N ALA A 60 -2.19 -0.03 2.60
CA ALA A 60 -2.83 -0.11 3.91
C ALA A 60 -4.18 0.60 3.91
N GLU A 61 -4.26 1.82 3.35
CA GLU A 61 -5.53 2.54 3.14
C GLU A 61 -6.52 1.69 2.34
N LEU A 62 -6.08 1.10 1.23
CA LEU A 62 -6.91 0.22 0.39
C LEU A 62 -7.43 -1.00 1.17
N LYS A 63 -6.62 -1.57 2.06
CA LYS A 63 -7.04 -2.69 2.91
C LYS A 63 -8.12 -2.22 3.89
N GLY A 64 -7.92 -1.09 4.57
CA GLY A 64 -8.91 -0.52 5.48
C GLY A 64 -10.27 -0.27 4.80
N VAL A 65 -10.27 0.36 3.62
CA VAL A 65 -11.50 0.60 2.85
C VAL A 65 -12.20 -0.71 2.45
N LYS A 66 -11.43 -1.75 2.07
CA LYS A 66 -12.02 -3.07 1.76
C LYS A 66 -12.67 -3.70 2.99
N ASP A 67 -12.05 -3.58 4.16
CA ASP A 67 -12.55 -4.12 5.41
C ASP A 67 -13.84 -3.38 5.84
N GLU A 68 -13.91 -2.07 5.68
CA GLU A 68 -15.12 -1.27 5.90
C GLU A 68 -16.26 -1.67 4.97
N ILE A 69 -15.99 -1.82 3.67
CA ILE A 69 -16.98 -2.32 2.70
C ILE A 69 -17.48 -3.70 3.12
N ALA A 70 -16.60 -4.59 3.58
CA ALA A 70 -16.99 -5.93 4.03
C ALA A 70 -17.90 -5.87 5.27
N LYS A 71 -17.60 -5.01 6.25
CA LYS A 71 -18.45 -4.79 7.43
C LYS A 71 -19.84 -4.27 7.05
N LEU A 72 -19.92 -3.27 6.17
CA LEU A 72 -21.19 -2.73 5.70
C LEU A 72 -22.00 -3.76 4.90
N ARG A 73 -21.35 -4.62 4.12
CA ARG A 73 -22.03 -5.71 3.41
C ARG A 73 -22.65 -6.71 4.38
N LYS A 74 -21.92 -7.11 5.42
CA LYS A 74 -22.45 -8.00 6.48
C LYS A 74 -23.67 -7.37 7.15
N SER A 75 -23.54 -6.11 7.61
CA SER A 75 -24.67 -5.39 8.21
C SER A 75 -25.88 -5.29 7.26
N ARG A 76 -25.65 -5.06 5.96
CA ARG A 76 -26.71 -5.08 4.94
C ARG A 76 -27.36 -6.45 4.84
N ASP A 77 -26.58 -7.53 4.83
CA ASP A 77 -27.09 -8.90 4.76
C ASP A 77 -27.92 -9.25 6.01
N ASP A 78 -27.48 -8.82 7.19
CA ASP A 78 -28.22 -8.98 8.45
C ASP A 78 -29.57 -8.24 8.39
N ILE A 79 -29.60 -6.99 7.94
CA ILE A 79 -30.84 -6.21 7.78
C ILE A 79 -31.77 -6.84 6.73
N VAL A 80 -31.21 -7.36 5.63
CA VAL A 80 -32.02 -8.07 4.63
C VAL A 80 -32.61 -9.35 5.22
N SER A 81 -31.90 -10.04 6.11
CA SER A 81 -32.41 -11.21 6.81
C SER A 81 -33.55 -10.86 7.77
N THR A 82 -33.43 -9.76 8.54
CA THR A 82 -34.49 -9.30 9.44
C THR A 82 -35.72 -8.84 8.66
N LEU A 83 -35.54 -8.14 7.53
CA LEU A 83 -36.63 -7.75 6.64
C LEU A 83 -37.41 -8.96 6.11
N LYS A 84 -36.73 -10.07 5.78
CA LYS A 84 -37.40 -11.32 5.38
C LYS A 84 -38.26 -11.87 6.52
N GLN A 85 -37.70 -11.98 7.73
CA GLN A 85 -38.44 -12.45 8.91
C GLN A 85 -39.66 -11.57 9.23
N LEU A 86 -39.52 -10.24 9.16
CA LEU A 86 -40.64 -9.30 9.37
C LEU A 86 -41.72 -9.46 8.28
N LYS A 87 -41.31 -9.71 7.03
CA LYS A 87 -42.23 -9.99 5.93
C LYS A 87 -43.02 -11.27 6.17
N ASP A 88 -42.36 -12.34 6.62
CA ASP A 88 -43.00 -13.62 6.89
C ASP A 88 -43.99 -13.51 8.05
N LYS A 89 -43.60 -12.88 9.18
CA LYS A 89 -44.50 -12.56 10.30
C LYS A 89 -45.71 -11.74 9.86
N ARG A 90 -45.51 -10.73 9.00
CA ARG A 90 -46.60 -9.92 8.47
C ARG A 90 -47.56 -10.74 7.60
N LEU A 91 -47.06 -11.72 6.84
CA LEU A 91 -47.89 -12.64 6.05
C LEU A 91 -48.68 -13.60 6.93
N GLU A 92 -48.09 -14.12 8.02
CA GLU A 92 -48.78 -14.95 9.00
C GLU A 92 -49.91 -14.19 9.69
N LEU A 93 -49.67 -12.96 10.15
CA LEU A 93 -50.70 -12.09 10.70
C LEU A 93 -51.83 -11.84 9.69
N LEU A 94 -51.51 -11.63 8.41
CA LEU A 94 -52.51 -11.48 7.37
C LEU A 94 -53.40 -12.73 7.20
N LYS A 95 -52.81 -13.93 7.25
CA LYS A 95 -53.57 -15.18 7.21
C LYS A 95 -54.49 -15.30 8.44
N ARG A 96 -53.96 -15.04 9.64
CA ARG A 96 -54.72 -15.14 10.88
C ARG A 96 -55.87 -14.13 10.95
N ILE A 97 -55.65 -12.90 10.50
CA ILE A 97 -56.69 -11.87 10.37
C ILE A 97 -57.79 -12.35 9.42
N LYS A 98 -57.46 -12.99 8.29
CA LYS A 98 -58.46 -13.52 7.35
C LYS A 98 -59.31 -14.62 8.01
N GLU A 99 -58.68 -15.59 8.67
CA GLU A 99 -59.38 -16.66 9.40
C GLU A 99 -60.35 -16.11 10.45
N LEU A 100 -59.91 -15.11 11.22
CA LEU A 100 -60.74 -14.42 12.21
C LEU A 100 -61.93 -13.70 11.56
N ILE A 101 -61.71 -13.00 10.44
CA ILE A 101 -62.78 -12.32 9.71
C ILE A 101 -63.80 -13.34 9.20
N ASP A 102 -63.36 -14.48 8.68
CA ASP A 102 -64.25 -15.55 8.21
C ASP A 102 -65.05 -16.17 9.36
N ARG A 103 -64.43 -16.35 10.55
CA ARG A 103 -65.15 -16.77 11.76
C ARG A 103 -66.21 -15.76 12.18
N VAL A 104 -65.86 -14.47 12.24
CA VAL A 104 -66.82 -13.39 12.57
C VAL A 104 -67.97 -13.37 11.55
N ARG A 105 -67.69 -13.60 10.27
CA ARG A 105 -68.73 -13.68 9.23
C ARG A 105 -69.70 -14.84 9.49
N LYS A 106 -69.19 -16.04 9.78
CA LYS A 106 -70.01 -17.21 10.14
C LYS A 106 -70.86 -16.94 11.39
N TYR A 107 -70.27 -16.34 12.43
CA TYR A 107 -71.02 -15.98 13.63
C TYR A 107 -72.11 -14.94 13.36
N ARG A 108 -71.87 -13.97 12.48
CA ARG A 108 -72.90 -13.00 12.06
C ARG A 108 -74.02 -13.66 11.26
N GLU A 109 -73.72 -14.63 10.41
CA GLU A 109 -74.73 -15.42 9.69
C GLU A 109 -75.58 -16.26 10.65
N LEU A 110 -74.96 -16.94 11.62
CA LEU A 110 -75.67 -17.65 12.69
C LEU A 110 -76.52 -16.71 13.55
N LEU A 111 -75.97 -15.56 13.93
CA LEU A 111 -76.70 -14.53 14.67
C LEU A 111 -77.96 -14.11 13.91
N LYS A 112 -77.85 -13.93 12.58
CA LYS A 112 -78.99 -13.60 11.73
C LYS A 112 -80.05 -14.70 11.71
N MET A 113 -79.65 -15.97 11.51
CA MET A 113 -80.58 -17.10 11.53
C MET A 113 -81.32 -17.21 12.87
N VAL A 114 -80.59 -17.10 13.99
CA VAL A 114 -81.19 -17.17 15.33
C VAL A 114 -82.11 -15.97 15.58
N ASN A 115 -81.74 -14.77 15.13
CA ASN A 115 -82.57 -13.59 15.26
C ASN A 115 -83.85 -13.65 14.42
N ASP A 116 -83.78 -14.23 13.22
CA ASP A 116 -84.93 -14.47 12.33
C ASP A 116 -85.91 -15.49 12.96
N LEU A 117 -85.41 -16.52 13.66
CA LEU A 117 -86.23 -17.50 14.39
C LEU A 117 -87.02 -16.90 15.57
N ILE A 118 -86.46 -15.88 16.24
CA ILE A 118 -87.09 -15.18 17.39
C ILE A 118 -87.96 -14.00 16.90
N GLY A 119 -88.04 -13.75 15.59
CA GLY A 119 -88.81 -12.65 15.01
C GLY A 119 -88.25 -11.26 15.34
N GLY A 120 -86.95 -11.17 15.65
CA GLY A 120 -86.23 -9.91 15.85
C GLY A 120 -86.62 -9.10 17.10
N LYS A 121 -87.38 -9.67 18.03
CA LYS A 121 -87.71 -8.99 19.29
C LYS A 121 -86.46 -8.91 20.19
N PRO A 122 -86.18 -7.75 20.82
CA PRO A 122 -85.16 -7.68 21.85
C PRO A 122 -85.64 -8.47 23.06
N VAL A 123 -84.94 -9.56 23.36
CA VAL A 123 -85.25 -10.43 24.48
C VAL A 123 -84.32 -10.10 25.64
N ASP A 124 -84.87 -9.54 26.71
CA ASP A 124 -84.17 -9.31 27.97
C ASP A 124 -84.09 -10.61 28.75
N LYS A 125 -82.89 -11.22 28.79
CA LYS A 125 -82.61 -12.51 29.43
C LYS A 125 -83.11 -12.58 30.87
N ASP A 126 -82.90 -11.52 31.65
CA ASP A 126 -83.22 -11.51 33.08
C ASP A 126 -84.73 -11.41 33.33
N LYS A 127 -85.45 -10.65 32.50
CA LYS A 127 -86.92 -10.56 32.57
C LYS A 127 -87.61 -11.86 32.17
N LEU A 128 -87.07 -12.60 31.20
CA LEU A 128 -87.60 -13.91 30.83
C LEU A 128 -87.41 -14.94 31.95
N LYS A 129 -86.27 -14.92 32.65
CA LYS A 129 -86.04 -15.79 33.81
C LYS A 129 -87.03 -15.49 34.92
N GLU A 130 -87.16 -14.21 35.29
CA GLU A 130 -88.13 -13.80 36.30
C GLU A 130 -89.58 -14.13 35.94
N LEU A 131 -89.95 -14.12 34.65
CA LEU A 131 -91.29 -14.50 34.20
C LEU A 131 -91.52 -16.01 34.22
N ILE A 132 -90.52 -16.81 33.87
CA ILE A 132 -90.56 -18.28 33.99
C ILE A 132 -90.68 -18.66 35.47
N ASP A 133 -89.82 -18.11 36.33
CA ASP A 133 -89.82 -18.37 37.77
C ASP A 133 -91.18 -18.01 38.41
N LYS A 134 -91.82 -16.91 37.97
CA LYS A 134 -93.16 -16.52 38.42
C LYS A 134 -94.26 -17.46 37.93
N LEU A 135 -94.21 -17.89 36.68
CA LEU A 135 -95.21 -18.81 36.11
C LEU A 135 -95.08 -20.24 36.67
N GLU A 136 -93.86 -20.69 36.97
CA GLU A 136 -93.60 -21.94 37.67
C GLU A 136 -94.11 -21.88 39.12
N PHE A 137 -93.84 -20.79 39.82
CA PHE A 137 -94.37 -20.56 41.17
C PHE A 137 -95.91 -20.46 41.21
N GLU A 138 -96.53 -19.79 40.24
CA GLU A 138 -97.98 -19.74 40.10
C GLU A 138 -98.57 -21.13 39.78
N HIS A 139 -97.89 -21.93 38.96
CA HIS A 139 -98.27 -23.32 38.70
C HIS A 139 -98.17 -24.21 39.96
N GLU A 140 -97.15 -24.03 40.79
CA GLU A 140 -96.96 -24.80 42.03
C GLU A 140 -98.00 -24.48 43.13
N ILE A 141 -98.59 -23.28 43.11
CA ILE A 141 -99.44 -22.76 44.19
C ILE A 141 -100.94 -22.75 43.82
N SER A 142 -101.30 -22.79 42.55
CA SER A 142 -102.69 -22.65 42.09
C SER A 142 -103.32 -24.00 41.69
N PRO A 143 -104.35 -24.52 42.39
CA PRO A 143 -105.05 -25.73 41.98
C PRO A 143 -105.99 -25.40 40.81
N THR A 144 -105.66 -25.87 39.60
CA THR A 144 -106.35 -25.43 38.37
C THR A 144 -106.67 -26.58 37.42
N ASP A 145 -107.74 -26.42 36.62
CA ASP A 145 -108.21 -27.38 35.61
C ASP A 145 -107.12 -27.82 34.60
N PRO A 146 -107.18 -29.07 34.08
CA PRO A 146 -106.18 -29.63 33.16
C PRO A 146 -105.89 -28.80 31.90
N GLU A 147 -106.86 -28.02 31.41
CA GLU A 147 -106.68 -27.16 30.23
C GLU A 147 -105.77 -25.95 30.52
N LYS A 148 -105.91 -25.35 31.70
CA LYS A 148 -105.09 -24.20 32.11
C LYS A 148 -103.66 -24.64 32.45
N GLU A 149 -103.49 -25.82 33.03
CA GLU A 149 -102.17 -26.44 33.22
C GLU A 149 -101.44 -26.66 31.88
N TRP A 150 -102.18 -27.09 30.85
CA TRP A 150 -101.61 -27.27 29.53
C TRP A 150 -101.21 -25.94 28.88
N GLU A 151 -101.97 -24.86 29.11
CA GLU A 151 -101.61 -23.50 28.67
C GLU A 151 -100.39 -22.94 29.42
N PHE A 152 -100.27 -23.14 30.74
CA PHE A 152 -99.07 -22.79 31.50
C PHE A 152 -97.84 -23.54 31.00
N PHE A 153 -97.96 -24.85 30.81
CA PHE A 153 -96.87 -25.66 30.27
C PHE A 153 -96.46 -25.20 28.88
N ARG A 154 -97.42 -24.86 28.00
CA ARG A 154 -97.16 -24.38 26.65
C ARG A 154 -96.49 -23.01 26.64
N THR A 155 -96.88 -22.11 27.55
CA THR A 155 -96.28 -20.76 27.67
C THR A 155 -94.89 -20.82 28.28
N ILE A 156 -94.68 -21.61 29.35
CA ILE A 156 -93.36 -21.87 29.94
C ILE A 156 -92.42 -22.46 28.87
N GLN A 157 -92.84 -23.49 28.13
CA GLN A 157 -92.02 -24.06 27.05
C GLN A 157 -91.66 -23.05 25.95
N GLN A 158 -92.54 -22.09 25.65
CA GLN A 158 -92.25 -21.03 24.68
C GLN A 158 -91.23 -20.04 25.26
N LEU A 159 -91.41 -19.61 26.52
CA LEU A 159 -90.50 -18.71 27.22
C LEU A 159 -89.11 -19.35 27.42
N GLU A 160 -89.04 -20.63 27.74
CA GLU A 160 -87.79 -21.39 27.82
C GLU A 160 -87.05 -21.44 26.47
N LYS A 161 -87.78 -21.62 25.36
CA LYS A 161 -87.19 -21.57 24.01
C LYS A 161 -86.66 -20.18 23.68
N GLU A 162 -87.41 -19.13 24.02
CA GLU A 162 -86.99 -17.73 23.84
C GLU A 162 -85.77 -17.40 24.73
N LEU A 163 -85.74 -17.90 25.97
CA LEU A 163 -84.62 -17.73 26.89
C LEU A 163 -83.36 -18.43 26.36
N ASN A 164 -83.47 -19.68 25.94
CA ASN A 164 -82.36 -20.43 25.34
C ASN A 164 -81.83 -19.73 24.09
N ALA A 165 -82.71 -19.22 23.25
CA ALA A 165 -82.31 -18.50 22.04
C ALA A 165 -81.63 -17.15 22.38
N ALA A 166 -82.09 -16.43 23.41
CA ALA A 166 -81.44 -15.22 23.92
C ALA A 166 -80.04 -15.51 24.51
N GLU A 167 -79.87 -16.63 25.22
CA GLU A 167 -78.54 -17.04 25.71
C GLU A 167 -77.57 -17.34 24.56
N VAL A 168 -78.03 -18.05 23.52
CA VAL A 168 -77.23 -18.33 22.32
C VAL A 168 -76.85 -17.04 21.61
N LEU A 169 -77.79 -16.08 21.46
CA LEU A 169 -77.50 -14.77 20.88
C LEU A 169 -76.43 -13.99 21.68
N SER A 170 -76.51 -14.00 23.01
CA SER A 170 -75.50 -13.35 23.86
C SER A 170 -74.12 -13.96 23.66
N ARG A 171 -74.02 -15.30 23.67
CA ARG A 171 -72.75 -16.02 23.44
C ARG A 171 -72.16 -15.70 22.06
N ILE A 172 -72.99 -15.70 21.01
CA ILE A 172 -72.54 -15.35 19.65
C ILE A 172 -72.04 -13.90 19.59
N LYS A 173 -72.75 -12.95 20.21
CA LYS A 173 -72.31 -11.55 20.30
C LYS A 173 -70.98 -11.41 21.04
N GLU A 174 -70.78 -12.15 22.12
CA GLU A 174 -69.51 -12.19 22.84
C GLU A 174 -68.37 -12.73 21.97
N TYR A 175 -68.58 -13.84 21.25
CA TYR A 175 -67.57 -14.38 20.33
C TYR A 175 -67.21 -13.39 19.22
N ILE A 176 -68.21 -12.73 18.64
CA ILE A 176 -68.00 -11.67 17.64
C ILE A 176 -67.17 -10.53 18.23
N SER A 177 -67.49 -10.09 19.45
CA SER A 177 -66.76 -9.01 20.14
C SER A 177 -65.30 -9.39 20.39
N ARG A 178 -65.05 -10.59 20.94
CA ARG A 178 -63.69 -11.10 21.20
C ARG A 178 -62.87 -11.21 19.92
N ASP A 179 -63.39 -11.88 18.89
CA ASP A 179 -62.69 -12.04 17.60
C ASP A 179 -62.47 -10.66 16.93
N SER A 180 -63.40 -9.72 17.06
CA SER A 180 -63.23 -8.35 16.54
C SER A 180 -62.12 -7.58 17.23
N GLN A 181 -62.00 -7.69 18.56
CA GLN A 181 -60.90 -7.10 19.32
C GLN A 181 -59.55 -7.71 18.94
N GLU A 182 -59.49 -9.04 18.75
CA GLU A 182 -58.26 -9.71 18.28
C GLU A 182 -57.86 -9.24 16.87
N ILE A 183 -58.82 -9.11 15.95
CA ILE A 183 -58.57 -8.55 14.62
C ILE A 183 -57.97 -7.15 14.71
N GLU A 184 -58.50 -6.30 15.59
CA GLU A 184 -58.00 -4.93 15.74
C GLU A 184 -56.57 -4.90 16.28
N LYS A 185 -56.25 -5.72 17.29
CA LYS A 185 -54.89 -5.87 17.82
C LYS A 185 -53.92 -6.33 16.73
N MET A 186 -54.24 -7.41 16.01
CA MET A 186 -53.38 -7.92 14.93
C MET A 186 -53.23 -6.92 13.77
N ARG A 187 -54.25 -6.09 13.49
CA ARG A 187 -54.16 -5.02 12.49
C ARG A 187 -53.17 -3.93 12.89
N LYS A 188 -53.14 -3.55 14.18
CA LYS A 188 -52.18 -2.59 14.74
C LYS A 188 -50.76 -3.13 14.64
N GLU A 189 -50.53 -4.35 15.12
CA GLU A 189 -49.22 -5.04 15.01
C GLU A 189 -48.73 -5.13 13.55
N ARG A 190 -49.63 -5.49 12.62
CA ARG A 190 -49.31 -5.53 11.18
C ARG A 190 -48.91 -4.16 10.64
N MET A 191 -49.55 -3.08 11.12
CA MET A 191 -49.25 -1.71 10.70
C MET A 191 -47.88 -1.26 11.23
N GLU A 192 -47.57 -1.58 12.49
CA GLU A 192 -46.27 -1.34 13.12
C GLU A 192 -45.14 -2.07 12.40
N LEU A 193 -45.30 -3.38 12.11
CA LEU A 193 -44.35 -4.12 11.28
C LEU A 193 -44.14 -3.48 9.91
N GLY A 194 -45.22 -2.96 9.31
CA GLY A 194 -45.16 -2.24 8.04
C GLY A 194 -44.42 -0.89 8.11
N GLN A 195 -44.46 -0.19 9.26
CA GLN A 195 -43.66 1.01 9.51
C GLN A 195 -42.18 0.63 9.71
N GLN A 196 -41.90 -0.32 10.60
CA GLN A 196 -40.54 -0.82 10.84
C GLN A 196 -39.84 -1.27 9.56
N MET A 197 -40.54 -2.02 8.69
CA MET A 197 -39.99 -2.45 7.40
C MET A 197 -39.69 -1.27 6.47
N ARG A 198 -40.53 -0.22 6.46
CA ARG A 198 -40.29 0.99 5.66
C ARG A 198 -39.09 1.77 6.17
N ASP A 199 -38.94 1.91 7.48
CA ASP A 199 -37.82 2.63 8.09
C ASP A 199 -36.49 1.92 7.83
N LEU A 200 -36.46 0.58 7.97
CA LEU A 200 -35.29 -0.22 7.65
C LEU A 200 -34.89 -0.09 6.17
N TYR A 201 -35.87 -0.04 5.25
CA TYR A 201 -35.61 0.09 3.82
C TYR A 201 -35.16 1.52 3.43
N ASN A 202 -35.92 2.53 3.85
CA ASN A 202 -35.71 3.92 3.41
C ASN A 202 -34.52 4.57 4.11
N ASN A 203 -34.30 4.29 5.39
CA ASN A 203 -33.28 4.97 6.18
C ASN A 203 -32.00 4.15 6.23
N VAL A 204 -32.09 2.91 6.71
CA VAL A 204 -30.88 2.12 7.01
C VAL A 204 -30.27 1.54 5.74
N LEU A 205 -31.06 0.86 4.91
CA LEU A 205 -30.56 0.22 3.70
C LEU A 205 -30.08 1.24 2.66
N ALA A 206 -30.79 2.35 2.51
CA ALA A 206 -30.40 3.44 1.61
C ALA A 206 -29.07 4.08 2.04
N ASN A 207 -28.90 4.34 3.34
CA ASN A 207 -27.66 4.90 3.87
C ASN A 207 -26.48 3.92 3.72
N ILE A 208 -26.68 2.63 4.01
CA ILE A 208 -25.61 1.64 3.77
C ILE A 208 -25.25 1.57 2.29
N LYS A 209 -26.25 1.69 1.39
CA LYS A 209 -26.01 1.71 -0.05
C LYS A 209 -25.20 2.93 -0.49
N SER A 210 -25.50 4.13 0.01
CA SER A 210 -24.72 5.34 -0.30
C SER A 210 -23.30 5.25 0.24
N GLN A 211 -23.13 4.82 1.50
CA GLN A 211 -21.80 4.60 2.11
C GLN A 211 -20.96 3.60 1.31
N ILE A 212 -21.54 2.48 0.88
CA ILE A 212 -20.85 1.50 0.04
C ILE A 212 -20.45 2.12 -1.30
N GLN A 213 -21.28 2.97 -1.91
CA GLN A 213 -20.94 3.65 -3.16
C GLN A 213 -19.79 4.65 -2.98
N GLU A 214 -19.78 5.42 -1.90
CA GLU A 214 -18.69 6.35 -1.57
C GLU A 214 -17.37 5.61 -1.33
N LEU A 215 -17.40 4.52 -0.55
CA LEU A 215 -16.23 3.70 -0.30
C LEU A 215 -15.72 3.01 -1.58
N LYS A 216 -16.62 2.64 -2.51
CA LYS A 216 -16.21 2.13 -3.83
C LYS A 216 -15.47 3.19 -4.64
N LYS A 217 -15.96 4.43 -4.67
CA LYS A 217 -15.27 5.54 -5.34
C LYS A 217 -13.89 5.81 -4.72
N LYS A 218 -13.81 5.84 -3.39
CA LYS A 218 -12.52 5.97 -2.66
C LYS A 218 -11.58 4.81 -2.96
N ARG A 219 -12.09 3.58 -3.04
CA ARG A 219 -11.30 2.40 -3.43
C ARG A 219 -10.74 2.57 -4.84
N GLU A 220 -11.54 3.02 -5.79
CA GLU A 220 -11.12 3.23 -7.18
C GLU A 220 -10.04 4.32 -7.28
N SER A 221 -10.19 5.44 -6.59
CA SER A 221 -9.16 6.49 -6.56
C SER A 221 -7.84 5.99 -5.98
N ILE A 222 -7.87 5.28 -4.86
CA ILE A 222 -6.66 4.68 -4.25
C ILE A 222 -6.01 3.67 -5.20
N VAL A 223 -6.79 2.85 -5.91
CA VAL A 223 -6.25 1.90 -6.89
C VAL A 223 -5.55 2.63 -8.04
N ASN A 224 -6.13 3.72 -8.53
CA ASN A 224 -5.52 4.55 -9.57
C ASN A 224 -4.20 5.19 -9.10
N GLU A 225 -4.18 5.74 -7.88
CA GLU A 225 -2.96 6.27 -7.27
C GLU A 225 -1.87 5.20 -7.13
N ILE A 226 -2.23 3.98 -6.70
CA ILE A 226 -1.29 2.85 -6.64
C ILE A 226 -0.74 2.51 -8.02
N ILE A 227 -1.55 2.57 -9.08
CA ILE A 227 -1.09 2.31 -10.45
C ILE A 227 -0.08 3.39 -10.88
N GLN A 228 -0.37 4.67 -10.61
CA GLN A 228 0.56 5.77 -10.91
C GLN A 228 1.87 5.68 -10.11
N LEU A 229 1.81 5.30 -8.83
CA LEU A 229 3.02 5.09 -8.02
C LEU A 229 3.84 3.90 -8.52
N LYS A 230 3.20 2.83 -9.01
CA LYS A 230 3.88 1.70 -9.63
C LYS A 230 4.62 2.12 -10.90
N SER A 231 3.96 2.83 -11.81
CA SER A 231 4.60 3.30 -13.05
C SER A 231 5.78 4.25 -12.75
N LYS A 232 5.60 5.18 -11.79
CA LYS A 232 6.69 6.04 -11.31
C LYS A 232 7.85 5.22 -10.77
N ARG A 233 7.61 4.25 -9.87
CA ARG A 233 8.65 3.37 -9.33
C ARG A 233 9.42 2.63 -10.44
N ASP A 234 8.71 2.12 -11.44
CA ASP A 234 9.32 1.33 -12.50
C ASP A 234 10.17 2.21 -13.43
N SER A 235 9.73 3.44 -13.73
CA SER A 235 10.55 4.44 -14.42
C SER A 235 11.82 4.82 -13.66
N LEU A 236 11.72 4.99 -12.33
CA LEU A 236 12.88 5.28 -11.50
C LEU A 236 13.85 4.10 -11.42
N LYS A 237 13.35 2.86 -11.42
CA LYS A 237 14.21 1.66 -11.50
C LYS A 237 14.95 1.58 -12.82
N ALA A 238 14.31 1.88 -13.94
CA ALA A 238 14.96 1.95 -15.24
C ALA A 238 16.09 3.00 -15.23
N ARG A 239 15.79 4.23 -14.78
CA ARG A 239 16.79 5.30 -14.65
C ARG A 239 17.94 4.93 -13.72
N ARG A 240 17.66 4.26 -12.60
CA ARG A 240 18.70 3.74 -11.69
C ARG A 240 19.64 2.76 -12.40
N ASP A 241 19.10 1.88 -13.23
CA ASP A 241 19.89 0.85 -13.92
C ASP A 241 20.69 1.44 -15.09
N GLU A 242 20.17 2.46 -15.77
CA GLU A 242 20.92 3.30 -16.73
C GLU A 242 22.08 4.04 -16.05
N LEU A 243 21.83 4.69 -14.91
CA LEU A 243 22.88 5.38 -14.15
C LEU A 243 23.98 4.41 -13.69
N LYS A 244 23.62 3.20 -13.26
CA LYS A 244 24.61 2.16 -12.93
C LYS A 244 25.47 1.78 -14.13
N LYS A 245 24.86 1.61 -15.31
CA LYS A 245 25.60 1.32 -16.56
C LYS A 245 26.55 2.46 -16.92
N ALA A 246 26.10 3.72 -16.83
CA ALA A 246 26.93 4.89 -17.10
C ALA A 246 28.10 5.03 -16.10
N ILE A 247 27.88 4.73 -14.82
CA ILE A 247 28.96 4.71 -13.81
C ILE A 247 29.98 3.61 -14.10
N LEU A 248 29.53 2.43 -14.54
CA LEU A 248 30.41 1.32 -14.92
C LEU A 248 31.25 1.66 -16.15
N SER A 249 30.65 2.23 -17.21
CA SER A 249 31.39 2.65 -18.40
C SER A 249 32.43 3.72 -18.07
N LYS A 250 32.07 4.74 -17.28
CA LYS A 250 33.02 5.76 -16.80
C LYS A 250 34.14 5.18 -15.96
N SER A 251 33.84 4.16 -15.15
CA SER A 251 34.86 3.49 -14.34
C SER A 251 35.83 2.67 -15.19
N ALA A 252 35.38 2.10 -16.31
CA ALA A 252 36.23 1.44 -17.28
C ALA A 252 37.13 2.46 -18.00
N GLU A 253 36.56 3.57 -18.52
CA GLU A 253 37.32 4.66 -19.14
C GLU A 253 38.44 5.18 -18.22
N ILE A 254 38.13 5.44 -16.95
CA ILE A 254 39.14 5.88 -15.95
C ILE A 254 40.22 4.82 -15.74
N LYS A 255 39.87 3.53 -15.75
CA LYS A 255 40.83 2.44 -15.58
C LYS A 255 41.80 2.39 -16.76
N ASP A 256 41.30 2.54 -17.98
CA ASP A 256 42.10 2.51 -19.21
C ASP A 256 43.02 3.73 -19.31
N LEU A 257 42.55 4.92 -18.91
CA LEU A 257 43.39 6.11 -18.80
C LEU A 257 44.49 5.93 -17.74
N ARG A 258 44.18 5.27 -16.61
CA ARG A 258 45.19 4.97 -15.56
C ARG A 258 46.21 3.91 -15.97
N THR A 259 45.86 2.96 -16.84
CA THR A 259 46.84 2.03 -17.42
C THR A 259 47.73 2.76 -18.42
N ARG A 260 47.13 3.58 -19.30
CA ARG A 260 47.90 4.39 -20.25
C ARG A 260 48.86 5.35 -19.56
N LEU A 261 48.42 5.98 -18.47
CA LEU A 261 49.25 6.84 -17.64
C LEU A 261 50.43 6.08 -17.02
N ARG A 262 50.25 4.81 -16.63
CA ARG A 262 51.36 3.98 -16.12
C ARG A 262 52.40 3.70 -17.20
N GLU A 263 51.95 3.28 -18.39
CA GLU A 263 52.83 3.03 -19.54
C GLU A 263 53.66 4.28 -19.89
N LEU A 264 53.03 5.45 -19.99
CA LEU A 264 53.74 6.70 -20.30
C LEU A 264 54.73 7.11 -19.21
N ASN A 265 54.42 6.88 -17.93
CA ASN A 265 55.38 7.14 -16.85
C ASN A 265 56.58 6.18 -16.91
N GLU A 266 56.38 4.92 -17.28
CA GLU A 266 57.47 3.96 -17.48
C GLU A 266 58.36 4.37 -18.66
N GLU A 267 57.77 4.79 -19.78
CA GLU A 267 58.50 5.34 -20.92
C GLU A 267 59.29 6.60 -20.54
N LEU A 268 58.65 7.53 -19.83
CA LEU A 268 59.29 8.76 -19.36
C LEU A 268 60.47 8.46 -18.43
N ASN A 269 60.32 7.53 -17.49
CA ASN A 269 61.41 7.08 -16.61
C ASN A 269 62.57 6.47 -17.40
N LYS A 270 62.28 5.68 -18.44
CA LYS A 270 63.30 5.10 -19.33
C LYS A 270 64.08 6.19 -20.07
N TYR A 271 63.39 7.19 -20.63
CA TYR A 271 64.04 8.31 -21.31
C TYR A 271 64.84 9.20 -20.36
N GLN A 272 64.36 9.44 -19.14
CA GLN A 272 65.10 10.15 -18.10
C GLN A 272 66.40 9.41 -17.72
N LEU A 273 66.34 8.07 -17.59
CA LEU A 273 67.52 7.25 -17.31
C LEU A 273 68.54 7.33 -18.46
N LEU A 274 68.06 7.26 -19.71
CA LEU A 274 68.90 7.39 -20.90
C LEU A 274 69.54 8.78 -20.97
N LEU A 275 68.80 9.85 -20.66
CA LEU A 275 69.34 11.21 -20.62
C LEU A 275 70.41 11.36 -19.52
N ALA A 276 70.16 10.81 -18.33
CA ALA A 276 71.14 10.82 -17.25
C ALA A 276 72.41 10.03 -17.62
N ALA A 277 72.26 8.89 -18.27
CA ALA A 277 73.38 8.10 -18.79
C ALA A 277 74.15 8.84 -19.89
N ALA A 278 73.46 9.50 -20.82
CA ALA A 278 74.06 10.30 -21.89
C ALA A 278 74.90 11.45 -21.31
N ARG A 279 74.33 12.25 -20.39
CA ARG A 279 75.03 13.33 -19.69
C ARG A 279 76.25 12.83 -18.93
N LYS A 280 76.11 11.71 -18.21
CA LYS A 280 77.22 11.09 -17.47
C LYS A 280 78.32 10.61 -18.42
N SER A 281 77.97 9.99 -19.54
CA SER A 281 78.93 9.55 -20.56
C SER A 281 79.69 10.71 -21.19
N LYS A 282 79.01 11.83 -21.49
CA LYS A 282 79.61 13.06 -22.01
C LYS A 282 80.59 13.67 -21.00
N SER A 283 80.20 13.75 -19.74
CA SER A 283 81.09 14.23 -18.66
C SER A 283 82.32 13.32 -18.46
N LEU A 284 82.15 12.00 -18.57
CA LEU A 284 83.25 11.04 -18.50
C LEU A 284 84.18 11.15 -19.70
N ALA A 285 83.65 11.40 -20.90
CA ALA A 285 84.45 11.62 -22.10
C ALA A 285 85.29 12.89 -21.98
N ILE A 286 84.71 13.98 -21.46
CA ILE A 286 85.42 15.22 -21.16
C ILE A 286 86.53 14.97 -20.13
N LYS A 287 86.22 14.31 -19.01
CA LYS A 287 87.22 13.95 -18.00
C LYS A 287 88.34 13.08 -18.56
N LYS A 288 88.03 12.09 -19.39
CA LYS A 288 89.05 11.26 -20.05
C LYS A 288 89.92 12.06 -21.02
N GLN A 289 89.35 13.04 -21.73
CA GLN A 289 90.11 13.95 -22.57
C GLN A 289 91.01 14.86 -21.74
N GLU A 290 90.52 15.39 -20.61
CA GLU A 290 91.32 16.17 -19.67
C GLU A 290 92.44 15.34 -19.05
N GLU A 291 92.15 14.15 -18.55
CA GLU A 291 93.15 13.19 -18.03
C GLU A 291 94.17 12.80 -19.11
N ALA A 292 93.73 12.59 -20.36
CA ALA A 292 94.65 12.31 -21.47
C ALA A 292 95.53 13.51 -21.81
N ARG A 293 94.99 14.74 -21.81
CA ARG A 293 95.76 15.97 -22.01
C ARG A 293 96.77 16.19 -20.89
N ILE A 294 96.35 16.04 -19.64
CA ILE A 294 97.25 16.11 -18.47
C ILE A 294 98.33 15.04 -18.59
N LYS A 295 97.98 13.81 -18.97
CA LYS A 295 98.95 12.72 -19.16
C LYS A 295 99.91 12.97 -20.33
N GLU A 296 99.45 13.58 -21.42
CA GLU A 296 100.30 14.01 -22.54
C GLU A 296 101.23 15.16 -22.12
N GLU A 297 100.75 16.13 -21.34
CA GLU A 297 101.57 17.20 -20.76
C GLU A 297 102.62 16.65 -19.79
N LEU A 298 102.23 15.75 -18.89
CA LEU A 298 103.14 15.06 -17.97
C LEU A 298 104.18 14.23 -18.74
N ARG A 299 103.77 13.50 -19.80
CA ARG A 299 104.69 12.76 -20.68
C ARG A 299 105.67 13.67 -21.39
N ARG A 300 105.20 14.79 -21.95
CA ARG A 300 106.06 15.78 -22.60
C ARG A 300 107.07 16.37 -21.63
N ARG A 301 106.64 16.71 -20.41
CA ARG A 301 107.54 17.21 -19.35
C ARG A 301 108.56 16.13 -18.90
N ALA A 302 108.13 14.88 -18.77
CA ALA A 302 109.02 13.76 -18.46
C ALA A 302 110.03 13.49 -19.59
N GLU A 303 109.64 13.61 -20.85
CA GLU A 303 110.53 13.54 -22.02
C GLU A 303 111.54 14.69 -22.02
N GLU A 304 111.12 15.92 -21.70
CA GLU A 304 112.01 17.07 -21.52
C GLU A 304 113.00 16.85 -20.36
N GLY A 305 112.56 16.28 -19.24
CA GLY A 305 113.41 15.87 -18.11
C GLY A 305 114.42 14.78 -18.48
N LEU A 306 113.99 13.78 -19.25
CA LEU A 306 114.85 12.69 -19.76
C LEU A 306 115.89 13.22 -20.77
N GLN A 307 115.52 14.19 -21.61
CA GLN A 307 116.46 14.88 -22.50
C GLN A 307 117.49 15.71 -21.73
N LYS A 308 117.13 16.34 -20.60
CA LYS A 308 118.09 17.03 -19.71
C LYS A 308 119.06 16.05 -19.04
N LEU A 309 118.58 14.87 -18.63
CA LEU A 309 119.42 13.80 -18.10
C LEU A 309 120.43 13.31 -19.16
N MET A 310 119.99 13.09 -20.41
CA MET A 310 120.86 12.67 -21.51
C MET A 310 121.93 13.72 -21.87
N LYS A 311 121.73 15.00 -21.49
CA LYS A 311 122.70 16.09 -21.66
C LYS A 311 123.68 16.23 -20.49
N GLY A 312 123.59 15.39 -19.46
CA GLY A 312 124.55 15.32 -18.35
C GLY A 312 124.28 16.27 -17.18
N GLU A 313 123.11 16.90 -17.13
CA GLU A 313 122.68 17.75 -16.01
C GLU A 313 122.16 16.89 -14.83
N ARG A 314 122.29 17.36 -13.58
CA ARG A 314 121.70 16.67 -12.41
C ARG A 314 120.18 16.87 -12.45
N VAL A 315 119.45 15.77 -12.58
CA VAL A 315 117.97 15.77 -12.66
C VAL A 315 117.39 15.04 -11.45
N SER A 316 116.32 15.58 -10.86
CA SER A 316 115.61 14.93 -9.74
C SER A 316 114.70 13.79 -10.23
N LEU A 317 114.41 12.82 -9.35
CA LEU A 317 113.44 11.75 -9.62
C LEU A 317 112.05 12.31 -9.98
N ASN A 318 111.66 13.44 -9.40
CA ASN A 318 110.39 14.11 -9.69
C ASN A 318 110.36 14.71 -11.11
N ASP A 319 111.48 15.30 -11.56
CA ASP A 319 111.63 15.84 -12.92
C ASP A 319 111.58 14.73 -13.99
N LEU A 320 112.07 13.52 -13.68
CA LEU A 320 112.03 12.34 -14.56
C LEU A 320 110.64 11.72 -14.67
N LEU A 321 109.81 11.86 -13.63
CA LEU A 321 108.42 11.41 -13.62
C LEU A 321 107.44 12.49 -14.12
N GLY A 322 107.94 13.70 -14.40
CA GLY A 322 107.14 14.84 -14.84
C GLY A 322 106.21 15.43 -13.77
N LEU A 323 106.44 15.09 -12.49
CA LEU A 323 105.63 15.56 -11.36
C LEU A 323 106.22 16.85 -10.78
N GLU A 324 105.36 17.77 -10.35
CA GLU A 324 105.80 18.97 -9.63
C GLU A 324 106.34 18.59 -8.24
N TYR A 325 107.35 19.35 -7.78
CA TYR A 325 107.77 19.34 -6.39
C TYR A 325 106.72 20.09 -5.57
N ASP A 326 105.89 19.37 -4.82
CA ASP A 326 105.10 19.96 -3.75
C ASP A 326 106.05 20.33 -2.59
N GLU A 327 106.51 21.58 -2.54
CA GLU A 327 107.33 22.12 -1.44
C GLU A 327 106.49 22.61 -0.22
N GLU A 328 105.20 22.28 -0.12
CA GLU A 328 104.31 22.80 0.95
C GLU A 328 103.83 21.80 2.02
N ASN A 329 104.50 20.64 2.21
CA ASN A 329 104.14 19.71 3.30
C ASN A 329 105.24 19.46 4.35
N GLU A 330 106.14 20.42 4.56
CA GLU A 330 106.95 20.50 5.78
C GLU A 330 106.85 21.89 6.42
N LYS A 331 105.67 22.24 6.96
CA LYS A 331 105.54 23.17 8.10
C LYS A 331 104.37 22.78 9.01
#